data_AF-A0A6B0GSA8-F1
#
_entry.id   AF-A0A6B0GSA8-F1
#
_cell.length_a   1.000
_cell.length_b   1.000
_cell.length_c   1.000
_cell.angle_alpha   90.00
_cell.angle_beta   90.00
_cell.angle_gamma   90.00
#
_symmetry.space_group_name_H-M   'P 1'
#
loop_
_entity.id
_entity.type
_entity.pdbx_description
1 polymer ?
#
loop_
_entity_poly.entity_id
_entity_poly.type
_entity_poly.pdbx_seq_one_letter_code
_entity_poly.pdbx_strand_id
1 'polypeptide(L)'
;MSAQTSLDTFGATDRNPTGQVEWSERSVCSEAATWLQMHADIALALPRPGLQWEARELDGVGSSIGPALGRLRRLGIIERCHTTTKNDVRRTVWSTSGGAYAWIQNHVEIGDRLPCGHRGLRNIPAGDYTCTNDDCEREFSRWVAHEVFCE
;
A
#
# COMPACT_ATOMS: atom_id res chain seq x y z
N MET A 1 30.03 43.27 38.60
CA MET A 1 28.76 43.15 37.88
C MET A 1 28.93 42.07 36.82
N SER A 2 28.08 41.04 36.90
CA SER A 2 27.72 40.04 35.86
C SER A 2 28.83 39.12 35.30
N ALA A 3 28.82 37.78 35.53
CA ALA A 3 27.90 36.74 35.00
C ALA A 3 28.05 36.60 33.46
N GLN A 4 28.14 35.46 32.80
CA GLN A 4 27.82 34.06 33.11
C GLN A 4 28.36 33.14 31.97
N THR A 5 28.48 31.87 32.31
CA THR A 5 28.66 30.61 31.55
C THR A 5 27.81 30.46 30.27
N SER A 6 28.30 29.74 29.24
CA SER A 6 27.63 28.54 28.68
C SER A 6 28.40 27.90 27.52
N LEU A 7 28.81 26.65 27.75
CA LEU A 7 28.90 25.60 26.74
C LEU A 7 27.52 25.41 26.11
N ASP A 8 27.47 25.23 24.80
CA ASP A 8 26.46 24.51 24.01
C ASP A 8 26.76 24.85 22.52
N THR A 9 26.64 24.01 21.50
CA THR A 9 26.00 22.71 21.39
C THR A 9 26.37 22.12 20.02
N PHE A 10 26.52 20.80 20.02
CA PHE A 10 26.34 19.79 18.96
C PHE A 10 26.27 20.18 17.48
N GLY A 11 26.93 19.31 16.70
CA GLY A 11 27.01 19.33 15.25
C GLY A 11 25.65 19.47 14.56
N ALA A 12 25.68 20.29 13.52
CA ALA A 12 24.61 20.45 12.56
C ALA A 12 24.32 19.08 11.92
N THR A 13 23.28 18.41 12.41
CA THR A 13 22.56 17.43 11.61
C THR A 13 21.82 18.21 10.54
N ASP A 14 22.12 17.88 9.28
CA ASP A 14 21.39 18.27 8.08
C ASP A 14 19.88 18.29 8.33
N ARG A 15 19.32 19.49 8.50
CA ARG A 15 17.89 19.70 8.38
C ARG A 15 17.63 20.07 6.93
N ASN A 16 17.19 19.08 6.15
CA ASN A 16 16.50 19.32 4.89
C ASN A 16 15.29 20.24 5.19
N PRO A 17 15.25 21.51 4.73
CA PRO A 17 14.24 22.49 5.15
C PRO A 17 12.89 22.32 4.45
N THR A 18 12.76 21.36 3.54
CA THR A 18 11.71 21.41 2.52
C THR A 18 10.48 20.56 2.82
N GLY A 19 10.44 19.78 3.91
CA GLY A 19 9.28 18.92 4.24
C GLY A 19 8.92 17.89 3.15
N GLN A 20 9.73 17.78 2.10
CA GLN A 20 9.63 16.73 1.12
C GLN A 20 10.31 15.51 1.73
N VAL A 21 9.48 14.59 2.21
CA VAL A 21 9.95 13.23 2.45
C VAL A 21 10.41 12.73 1.09
N GLU A 22 11.73 12.63 0.93
CA GLU A 22 12.34 12.01 -0.24
C GLU A 22 12.00 10.52 -0.12
N TRP A 23 10.83 10.16 -0.63
CA TRP A 23 10.37 8.78 -0.65
C TRP A 23 11.34 8.04 -1.55
N SER A 24 12.24 7.25 -0.94
CA SER A 24 13.12 6.38 -1.71
C SER A 24 12.23 5.56 -2.65
N GLU A 25 12.37 5.82 -3.95
CA GLU A 25 11.70 5.14 -5.06
C GLU A 25 12.18 3.69 -5.09
N ARG A 26 11.79 2.88 -4.10
CA ARG A 26 11.80 1.44 -4.31
C ARG A 26 10.75 1.18 -5.35
N SER A 27 11.20 1.02 -6.59
CA SER A 27 10.39 0.52 -7.69
C SER A 27 9.62 -0.70 -7.19
N VAL A 28 8.30 -0.66 -7.31
CA VAL A 28 7.45 -1.81 -6.99
C VAL A 28 7.87 -2.93 -7.93
N CYS A 29 8.26 -4.09 -7.38
CA CYS A 29 8.61 -5.22 -8.22
C CYS A 29 7.36 -5.74 -8.95
N SER A 30 7.54 -6.44 -10.08
CA SER A 30 6.43 -6.93 -10.90
C SER A 30 5.41 -7.75 -10.09
N GLU A 31 5.89 -8.61 -9.18
CA GLU A 31 5.03 -9.41 -8.30
C GLU A 31 4.16 -8.54 -7.38
N ALA A 32 4.73 -7.46 -6.84
CA ALA A 32 4.00 -6.53 -5.98
C ALA A 32 2.96 -5.72 -6.78
N ALA A 33 3.31 -5.28 -7.99
CA ALA A 33 2.40 -4.59 -8.89
C ALA A 33 1.21 -5.49 -9.28
N THR A 34 1.47 -6.73 -9.71
CA THR A 34 0.41 -7.69 -10.04
C THR A 34 -0.49 -7.95 -8.84
N TRP A 35 0.08 -8.13 -7.64
CA TRP A 35 -0.71 -8.37 -6.44
C TRP A 35 -1.62 -7.17 -6.11
N LEU A 36 -1.10 -5.95 -6.19
CA LEU A 36 -1.89 -4.72 -5.93
C LEU A 36 -3.03 -4.55 -6.94
N GLN A 37 -2.86 -4.95 -8.20
CA GLN A 37 -3.94 -4.94 -9.20
C GLN A 37 -5.02 -5.97 -8.87
N MET A 38 -4.64 -7.19 -8.49
CA MET A 38 -5.59 -8.26 -8.14
C MET A 38 -6.33 -8.00 -6.82
N HIS A 39 -5.83 -7.07 -6.00
CA HIS A 39 -6.40 -6.74 -4.69
C HIS A 39 -6.56 -5.22 -4.56
N ALA A 40 -7.22 -4.63 -5.55
CA ALA A 40 -7.37 -3.18 -5.69
C ALA A 40 -8.09 -2.54 -4.49
N ASP A 41 -9.05 -3.23 -3.89
CA ASP A 41 -9.75 -2.84 -2.67
C ASP A 41 -8.78 -2.69 -1.48
N ILE A 42 -7.91 -3.69 -1.28
CA ILE A 42 -6.86 -3.64 -0.25
C ILE A 42 -5.85 -2.55 -0.58
N ALA A 43 -5.43 -2.43 -1.83
CA ALA A 43 -4.49 -1.41 -2.27
C ALA A 43 -5.01 0.01 -1.98
N LEU A 44 -6.27 0.29 -2.31
CA LEU A 44 -6.90 1.59 -2.09
C LEU A 44 -7.19 1.88 -0.62
N ALA A 45 -7.35 0.84 0.21
CA ALA A 45 -7.51 1.00 1.65
C ALA A 45 -6.19 1.34 2.37
N LEU A 46 -5.03 1.18 1.73
CA LEU A 46 -3.74 1.44 2.37
C LEU A 46 -3.56 2.94 2.69
N PRO A 47 -3.25 3.32 3.95
CA PRO A 47 -3.03 4.70 4.33
C PRO A 47 -1.80 5.28 3.65
N ARG A 48 -1.81 6.61 3.48
CA ARG A 48 -0.66 7.34 2.94
C ARG A 48 0.63 7.05 3.75
N PRO A 49 1.80 7.04 3.10
CA PRO A 49 3.09 6.91 3.74
C PRO A 49 3.29 7.92 4.86
N GLY A 50 4.01 7.52 5.91
CA GLY A 50 4.22 8.34 7.11
C GLY A 50 3.08 8.27 8.13
N LEU A 51 1.92 7.71 7.79
CA LEU A 51 0.93 7.31 8.78
C LEU A 51 1.25 5.92 9.34
N GLN A 52 0.98 5.76 10.63
CA GLN A 52 1.07 4.50 11.34
C GLN A 52 -0.34 3.99 11.63
N TRP A 53 -0.56 2.70 11.38
CA TRP A 53 -1.89 2.12 11.46
C TRP A 53 -1.86 0.66 11.93
N GLU A 54 -2.94 0.23 12.56
CA GLU A 54 -3.22 -1.16 12.91
C GLU A 54 -4.15 -1.78 11.85
N ALA A 55 -4.03 -3.09 11.60
CA ALA A 55 -4.81 -3.74 10.54
C ALA A 55 -6.34 -3.61 10.69
N ARG A 56 -6.83 -3.50 11.92
CA ARG A 56 -8.26 -3.32 12.22
C ARG A 56 -8.79 -1.91 11.91
N GLU A 57 -7.90 -0.96 11.65
CA GLU A 57 -8.23 0.43 11.33
C GLU A 57 -8.39 0.64 9.81
N LEU A 58 -8.15 -0.41 9.01
CA LEU A 58 -8.38 -0.37 7.57
C LEU A 58 -9.85 -0.64 7.27
N ASP A 59 -10.58 0.45 7.05
CA ASP A 59 -11.99 0.42 6.66
C ASP A 59 -12.17 -0.27 5.29
N GLY A 60 -13.27 -1.01 5.14
CA GLY A 60 -13.66 -1.64 3.87
C GLY A 60 -13.00 -2.98 3.53
N VAL A 61 -11.90 -3.35 4.20
CA VAL A 61 -11.19 -4.63 3.97
C VAL A 61 -11.14 -5.56 5.19
N GLY A 62 -11.69 -5.11 6.32
CA GLY A 62 -12.20 -5.92 7.44
C GLY A 62 -11.40 -7.20 7.76
N SER A 63 -11.97 -8.36 7.42
CA SER A 63 -11.40 -9.69 7.68
C SER A 63 -10.35 -10.15 6.66
N SER A 64 -10.40 -9.62 5.44
CA SER A 64 -9.53 -10.01 4.32
C SER A 64 -8.10 -9.49 4.47
N ILE A 65 -7.90 -8.42 5.23
CA ILE A 65 -6.57 -7.83 5.44
C ILE A 65 -5.63 -8.74 6.24
N GLY A 66 -6.15 -9.50 7.20
CA GLY A 66 -5.35 -10.33 8.10
C GLY A 66 -4.43 -11.31 7.36
N PRO A 67 -4.97 -12.16 6.47
CA PRO A 67 -4.18 -13.02 5.59
C PRO A 67 -3.25 -12.24 4.64
N ALA A 68 -3.67 -11.06 4.19
CA ALA A 68 -2.91 -10.25 3.24
C ALA A 68 -1.66 -9.58 3.85
N LEU A 69 -1.65 -9.24 5.15
CA LEU A 69 -0.53 -8.53 5.80
C LEU A 69 0.82 -9.24 5.61
N GLY A 70 0.84 -10.56 5.73
CA GLY A 70 2.06 -11.35 5.56
C GLY A 70 2.61 -11.24 4.14
N ARG A 71 1.72 -11.19 3.15
CA ARG A 71 2.06 -11.04 1.74
C ARG A 71 2.49 -9.61 1.41
N LEU A 72 1.73 -8.61 1.86
CA LEU A 72 2.03 -7.18 1.72
C LEU A 72 3.43 -6.85 2.26
N ARG A 73 3.77 -7.36 3.45
CA ARG A 73 5.10 -7.16 4.06
C ARG A 73 6.20 -7.82 3.23
N ARG A 74 5.98 -9.07 2.77
CA ARG A 74 6.97 -9.79 1.97
C ARG A 74 7.26 -9.09 0.65
N LEU A 75 6.24 -8.48 0.05
CA LEU A 75 6.32 -7.72 -1.20
C LEU A 75 6.87 -6.29 -1.01
N GLY A 76 7.19 -5.88 0.22
CA GLY A 76 7.71 -4.53 0.51
C GLY A 76 6.67 -3.42 0.34
N ILE A 77 5.38 -3.76 0.30
CA ILE A 77 4.27 -2.80 0.18
C ILE A 77 4.03 -2.10 1.52
N ILE A 78 4.18 -2.84 2.62
CA ILE A 78 4.09 -2.32 3.98
C ILE A 78 5.33 -2.71 4.78
N GLU A 79 5.64 -1.90 5.78
CA GLU A 79 6.72 -2.14 6.71
C GLU A 79 6.17 -2.21 8.14
N ARG A 80 6.79 -3.04 8.98
CA ARG A 80 6.45 -3.12 10.40
C ARG A 80 7.19 -2.02 11.13
N CYS A 81 6.46 -1.11 11.76
CA CYS A 81 7.05 -0.04 12.57
C CYS A 81 7.46 -0.57 13.95
N HIS A 82 6.48 -1.04 14.72
CA HIS A 82 6.70 -1.57 16.06
C HIS A 82 5.55 -2.49 16.48
N THR A 83 5.65 -3.04 17.69
CA THR A 83 4.59 -3.81 18.34
C THR A 83 4.13 -3.04 19.58
N THR A 84 2.83 -2.90 19.76
CA THR A 84 2.22 -2.42 21.01
C THR A 84 1.56 -3.57 21.76
N THR A 85 1.48 -3.47 23.08
CA THR A 85 0.68 -4.38 23.90
C THR A 85 -0.33 -3.54 24.67
N LYS A 86 -1.62 -3.82 24.49
CA LYS A 86 -2.71 -3.13 25.19
C LYS A 86 -3.70 -4.17 25.69
N ASN A 87 -3.99 -4.16 26.99
CA ASN A 87 -4.88 -5.14 27.65
C ASN A 87 -4.47 -6.60 27.35
N ASP A 88 -3.18 -6.91 27.49
CA ASP A 88 -2.58 -8.22 27.15
C ASP A 88 -2.73 -8.68 25.69
N VAL A 89 -3.23 -7.83 24.80
CA VAL A 89 -3.31 -8.09 23.37
C VAL A 89 -2.11 -7.43 22.67
N ARG A 90 -1.27 -8.26 22.06
CA ARG A 90 -0.16 -7.83 21.20
C ARG A 90 -0.70 -7.36 19.85
N ARG A 91 -0.30 -6.16 19.42
CA ARG A 91 -0.71 -5.54 18.16
C ARG A 91 0.50 -5.08 17.38
N THR A 92 0.43 -5.20 16.06
CA THR A 92 1.49 -4.74 15.17
C THR A 92 1.06 -3.46 14.50
N VAL A 93 1.93 -2.45 14.56
CA VAL A 93 1.76 -1.17 13.89
C VAL A 93 2.54 -1.19 12.59
N TRP A 94 1.88 -0.79 11.51
CA TRP A 94 2.38 -0.84 10.15
C TRP A 94 2.49 0.56 9.56
N SER A 95 3.27 0.69 8.49
CA SER A 95 3.26 1.85 7.60
C SER A 95 3.37 1.41 6.15
N THR A 96 2.81 2.20 5.24
CA THR A 96 2.82 1.92 3.80
C THR A 96 4.11 2.47 3.19
N SER A 97 4.74 1.68 2.33
CA SER A 97 5.94 2.09 1.58
C SER A 97 5.60 3.24 0.63
N GLY A 98 6.48 4.24 0.56
CA GLY A 98 6.34 5.40 -0.32
C GLY A 98 6.18 5.02 -1.80
N GLY A 99 7.08 4.15 -2.29
CA GLY A 99 7.04 3.68 -3.68
C GLY A 99 5.77 2.87 -3.99
N ALA A 100 5.31 2.04 -3.04
CA ALA A 100 4.10 1.27 -3.22
C ALA A 100 2.85 2.17 -3.27
N TYR A 101 2.75 3.16 -2.38
CA TYR A 101 1.64 4.11 -2.40
C TYR A 101 1.61 4.95 -3.67
N ALA A 102 2.76 5.47 -4.11
CA ALA A 102 2.85 6.21 -5.37
C ALA A 102 2.40 5.36 -6.56
N TRP A 103 2.80 4.08 -6.59
CA TRP A 103 2.35 3.15 -7.64
C TRP A 103 0.84 2.93 -7.60
N ILE A 104 0.25 2.74 -6.43
CA ILE A 104 -1.21 2.56 -6.23
C ILE A 104 -1.98 3.77 -6.75
N GLN A 105 -1.54 4.99 -6.40
CA GLN A 105 -2.15 6.22 -6.87
C GLN A 105 -2.15 6.29 -8.40
N ASN A 106 -1.02 5.94 -9.02
CA ASN A 106 -0.86 6.03 -10.48
C ASN A 106 -1.57 4.94 -11.27
N HIS A 107 -1.74 3.73 -10.71
CA HIS A 107 -2.17 2.56 -11.49
C HIS A 107 -3.48 1.93 -11.00
N VAL A 108 -3.85 2.12 -9.73
CA VAL A 108 -5.05 1.51 -9.13
C VAL A 108 -6.15 2.55 -8.95
N GLU A 109 -5.80 3.75 -8.50
CA GLU A 109 -6.78 4.83 -8.30
C GLU A 109 -7.19 5.46 -9.65
N ILE A 110 -6.20 5.76 -10.48
CA ILE A 110 -6.40 6.31 -11.83
C ILE A 110 -6.79 5.22 -12.85
N GLY A 111 -6.40 3.96 -12.61
CA GLY A 111 -6.60 2.88 -13.58
C GLY A 111 -8.05 2.69 -14.02
N ASP A 112 -8.23 2.14 -15.22
CA ASP A 112 -9.55 1.94 -15.79
C ASP A 112 -10.38 0.90 -15.03
N ARG A 113 -11.69 1.10 -15.03
CA ARG A 113 -12.65 0.12 -14.52
C ARG A 113 -12.89 -0.92 -15.61
N LEU A 114 -12.98 -2.18 -15.22
CA LEU A 114 -13.47 -3.22 -16.12
C LEU A 114 -14.87 -2.86 -16.63
N PRO A 115 -15.34 -3.43 -17.76
CA PRO A 115 -16.69 -3.18 -18.27
C PRO A 115 -17.82 -3.55 -17.28
N CYS A 116 -17.54 -4.34 -16.24
CA CYS A 116 -18.46 -4.58 -15.12
C CYS A 116 -18.54 -3.46 -14.09
N GLY A 117 -17.72 -2.41 -14.21
CA GLY A 117 -17.60 -1.31 -13.26
C GLY A 117 -16.69 -1.59 -12.06
N HIS A 118 -16.19 -2.82 -11.91
CA HIS A 118 -15.28 -3.22 -10.83
C HIS A 118 -13.81 -3.00 -11.21
N ARG A 119 -12.95 -3.00 -10.19
CA ARG A 119 -11.49 -2.91 -10.32
C ARG A 119 -10.87 -4.27 -10.04
N GLY A 120 -9.67 -4.47 -10.55
CA GLY A 120 -8.89 -5.68 -10.34
C GLY A 120 -9.36 -6.85 -11.19
N LEU A 121 -8.40 -7.67 -11.59
CA LEU A 121 -8.55 -8.75 -12.55
C LEU A 121 -7.95 -10.02 -11.96
N ARG A 122 -8.67 -11.14 -12.01
CA ARG A 122 -8.15 -12.46 -11.64
C ARG A 122 -8.24 -13.40 -12.83
N ASN A 123 -7.24 -14.27 -12.99
CA ASN A 123 -7.25 -15.31 -14.03
C ASN A 123 -8.23 -16.42 -13.64
N ILE A 124 -8.97 -16.95 -14.62
CA ILE A 124 -9.79 -18.15 -14.46
C ILE A 124 -9.26 -19.32 -15.31
N PRO A 125 -9.61 -20.57 -14.96
CA PRO A 125 -9.16 -21.77 -15.66
C PRO A 125 -9.77 -21.90 -17.08
N ALA A 126 -9.23 -21.13 -18.02
CA ALA A 126 -9.46 -21.23 -19.48
C ALA A 126 -8.52 -20.32 -20.28
N GLY A 127 -7.75 -19.45 -19.60
CA GLY A 127 -7.00 -18.37 -20.24
C GLY A 127 -7.76 -17.03 -20.28
N ASP A 128 -8.97 -17.02 -19.73
CA ASP A 128 -9.82 -15.84 -19.56
C ASP A 128 -9.65 -15.22 -18.16
N TYR A 129 -10.34 -14.11 -17.94
CA TYR A 129 -10.24 -13.30 -16.74
C TYR A 129 -11.62 -12.99 -16.16
N THR A 130 -11.70 -12.68 -14.87
CA THR A 130 -12.89 -12.10 -14.25
C THR A 130 -12.45 -10.98 -13.30
N CYS A 131 -13.39 -10.16 -12.83
CA CYS A 131 -13.06 -9.15 -11.83
C CYS A 131 -12.89 -9.78 -10.43
N THR A 132 -12.35 -9.02 -9.50
CA THR A 132 -12.07 -9.51 -8.14
C THR A 132 -13.27 -9.42 -7.19
N ASN A 133 -14.42 -8.92 -7.66
CA ASN A 133 -15.67 -8.95 -6.91
C ASN A 133 -16.27 -10.37 -6.99
N ASP A 134 -16.46 -11.01 -5.83
CA ASP A 134 -16.97 -12.38 -5.74
C ASP A 134 -18.43 -12.52 -6.18
N ASP A 135 -19.22 -11.44 -6.12
CA ASP A 135 -20.61 -11.42 -6.58
C ASP A 135 -20.74 -11.11 -8.09
N CYS A 136 -19.61 -10.94 -8.80
CA CYS A 136 -19.61 -10.60 -10.21
C CYS A 136 -19.09 -11.76 -11.06
N GLU A 137 -20.01 -12.39 -11.80
CA GLU A 137 -19.73 -13.53 -12.67
C GLU A 137 -19.30 -13.13 -14.09
N ARG A 138 -19.00 -11.85 -14.35
CA ARG A 138 -18.59 -11.42 -15.70
C ARG A 138 -17.18 -11.91 -16.00
N GLU A 139 -17.04 -12.56 -17.14
CA GLU A 139 -15.78 -12.99 -17.71
C GLU A 139 -15.32 -12.02 -18.81
N PHE A 140 -14.01 -11.85 -18.92
CA PHE A 140 -13.34 -10.96 -19.85
C PHE A 140 -12.28 -11.74 -20.59
N SER A 141 -12.24 -11.56 -21.92
CA SER A 141 -11.16 -12.12 -22.71
C SER A 141 -9.83 -11.44 -22.37
N ARG A 142 -8.74 -12.12 -22.70
CA ARG A 142 -7.39 -11.56 -22.58
C ARG A 142 -7.20 -10.21 -23.27
N TRP A 143 -7.94 -9.98 -24.36
CA TRP A 143 -7.89 -8.71 -25.09
C TRP A 143 -8.48 -7.55 -24.25
N VAL A 144 -9.63 -7.75 -23.63
CA VAL A 144 -10.24 -6.75 -22.73
C VAL A 144 -9.36 -6.48 -21.51
N ALA A 145 -8.75 -7.53 -20.95
CA ALA A 145 -7.79 -7.38 -19.86
C ALA A 145 -6.57 -6.53 -20.26
N HIS A 146 -6.06 -6.74 -21.48
CA HIS A 146 -4.93 -5.98 -22.00
C HIS A 146 -5.28 -4.51 -22.22
N GLU A 147 -6.45 -4.22 -22.78
CA GLU A 147 -6.91 -2.84 -23.02
C GLU A 147 -7.02 -2.03 -21.71
N VAL A 148 -7.49 -2.66 -20.63
CA VAL A 148 -7.76 -1.99 -19.34
C VAL A 148 -6.50 -1.86 -18.46
N PHE A 149 -5.54 -2.79 -18.55
CA PHE A 149 -4.43 -2.90 -17.59
C PHE A 149 -3.03 -2.95 -18.19
N CYS A 150 -2.88 -2.96 -19.52
CA CYS A 150 -1.58 -3.06 -20.22
C CYS A 150 -1.45 -1.99 -21.31
N GLU A 151 -1.36 -0.71 -20.88
CA GLU A 151 -0.75 0.36 -21.70
C GLU A 151 0.78 0.38 -21.54
#